data_AF-A0A8R2AHJ5-F1
#
_entry.id   AF-A0A8R2AHJ5-F1
#
_cell.length_a   1.000
_cell.length_b   1.000
_cell.length_c   1.000
_cell.angle_alpha   90.00
_cell.angle_beta   90.00
_cell.angle_gamma   90.00
#
_symmetry.space_group_name_H-M   'P 1'
#
loop_
_entity.id
_entity.type
_entity.pdbx_description
1 polymer ?
#
loop_
_entity_poly.entity_id
_entity_poly.type
_entity_poly.pdbx_seq_one_letter_code
_entity_poly.pdbx_strand_id
1 'polypeptide(L)'
;MSLLGPKRLFKLSLNLVRSVHNRCRIGNRDWVGYGVNGMANYKDEAQFPFPAVRFKENTKDIWALREKEKGDWKLLCCEEKKALYRASFCQTFAEFQHYTGEWKLILGYLLIALSFPFWAMIFNHYYVYEPLPESLSKESQKAQLRRMLELRVNPIDGLSSKWDYDNDRWKQ
;
A
#
# COMPACT_ATOMS: atom_id res chain seq x y z
N MET A 1 -11.21 -74.87 28.23
CA MET A 1 -12.26 -74.02 27.65
C MET A 1 -11.82 -72.57 27.77
N SER A 2 -11.22 -72.03 26.71
CA SER A 2 -10.60 -70.70 26.67
C SER A 2 -11.62 -69.63 26.25
N LEU A 3 -11.87 -68.67 27.14
CA LEU A 3 -12.67 -67.47 26.90
C LEU A 3 -11.81 -66.42 26.16
N LEU A 4 -12.06 -66.19 24.87
CA LEU A 4 -11.49 -65.06 24.13
C LEU A 4 -12.57 -64.49 23.19
N GLY A 5 -13.27 -63.46 23.67
CA GLY A 5 -14.15 -62.63 22.84
C GLY A 5 -13.34 -61.71 21.91
N PRO A 6 -13.92 -61.26 20.78
CA PRO A 6 -13.20 -60.46 19.79
C PRO A 6 -12.91 -59.06 20.35
N LYS A 7 -11.64 -58.70 20.43
CA LYS A 7 -11.17 -57.36 20.80
C LYS A 7 -11.70 -56.36 19.75
N ARG A 8 -12.58 -55.44 20.16
CA ARG A 8 -12.93 -54.26 19.37
C ARG A 8 -11.64 -53.47 19.10
N LEU A 9 -11.11 -53.61 17.88
CA LEU A 9 -10.09 -52.72 17.35
C LEU A 9 -10.71 -51.33 17.24
N PHE A 10 -10.41 -50.46 18.19
CA PHE A 10 -10.63 -49.04 18.07
C PHE A 10 -9.84 -48.57 16.84
N LYS A 11 -10.53 -48.35 15.71
CA LYS A 11 -9.95 -47.64 14.57
C LYS A 11 -9.69 -46.21 15.03
N LEU A 12 -8.47 -45.93 15.46
CA LEU A 12 -7.98 -44.56 15.54
C LEU A 12 -8.04 -44.02 14.11
N SER A 13 -8.99 -43.13 13.83
CA SER A 13 -8.95 -42.32 12.61
C SER A 13 -7.75 -41.40 12.73
N LEU A 14 -6.57 -41.90 12.38
CA LEU A 14 -5.41 -41.09 12.12
C LEU A 14 -5.78 -40.20 10.94
N ASN A 15 -6.18 -38.97 11.25
CA ASN A 15 -6.34 -37.90 10.28
C ASN A 15 -4.98 -37.67 9.62
N LEU A 16 -4.72 -38.41 8.54
CA LEU A 16 -3.59 -38.29 7.62
C LEU A 16 -3.69 -36.99 6.79
N VAL A 17 -4.16 -35.90 7.41
CA VAL A 17 -4.42 -34.62 6.74
C VAL A 17 -3.12 -33.81 6.61
N ARG A 18 -2.09 -34.15 7.41
CA ARG A 18 -0.85 -33.36 7.53
C ARG A 18 0.31 -33.77 6.61
N SER A 19 0.20 -34.84 5.81
CA SER A 19 1.33 -35.35 5.01
C SER A 19 1.38 -34.87 3.55
N VAL A 20 0.39 -34.11 3.08
CA VAL A 20 0.35 -33.64 1.68
C VAL A 20 0.98 -32.25 1.56
N HIS A 21 2.04 -32.14 0.76
CA HIS A 21 2.69 -30.87 0.42
C HIS A 21 1.64 -29.85 -0.05
N ASN A 22 1.73 -28.60 0.45
CA ASN A 22 0.76 -27.51 0.20
C ASN A 22 -0.66 -27.66 0.78
N ARG A 23 -1.01 -28.73 1.51
CA ARG A 23 -2.33 -28.85 2.19
C ARG A 23 -2.31 -28.73 3.71
N CYS A 24 -1.15 -28.73 4.34
CA CYS A 24 -1.09 -28.70 5.82
C CYS A 24 -1.67 -27.42 6.45
N ARG A 25 -1.77 -26.31 5.70
CA ARG A 25 -2.25 -25.00 6.18
C ARG A 25 -3.73 -24.69 5.84
N ILE A 26 -4.39 -25.54 5.04
CA ILE A 26 -5.75 -25.25 4.58
C ILE A 26 -6.84 -25.79 5.50
N GLY A 27 -6.51 -26.65 6.46
CA GLY A 27 -7.50 -27.24 7.37
C GLY A 27 -8.49 -28.11 6.60
N ASN A 28 -9.79 -27.94 6.90
CA ASN A 28 -10.90 -28.64 6.23
C ASN A 28 -11.56 -27.79 5.12
N ARG A 29 -10.78 -26.94 4.44
CA ARG A 29 -11.26 -26.12 3.33
C ARG A 29 -11.11 -26.84 1.99
N ASP A 30 -12.06 -26.60 1.09
CA ASP A 30 -12.02 -27.17 -0.24
C ASP A 30 -10.96 -26.51 -1.11
N TRP A 31 -10.11 -27.33 -1.73
CA TRP A 31 -9.24 -26.92 -2.83
C TRP A 31 -10.05 -26.96 -4.13
N VAL A 32 -10.24 -25.81 -4.76
CA VAL A 32 -11.13 -25.60 -5.92
C VAL A 32 -10.43 -25.14 -7.20
N GLY A 33 -9.17 -24.67 -7.14
CA GLY A 33 -8.46 -24.16 -8.32
C GLY A 33 -6.94 -24.28 -8.22
N TYR A 34 -6.20 -24.01 -9.29
CA TYR A 34 -4.74 -24.21 -9.32
C TYR A 34 -3.99 -23.33 -8.31
N GLY A 35 -4.46 -22.10 -8.08
CA GLY A 35 -3.82 -21.16 -7.17
C GLY A 35 -2.56 -20.51 -7.70
N VAL A 36 -1.98 -19.62 -6.88
CA VAL A 36 -0.74 -18.95 -7.25
C VAL A 36 0.41 -19.95 -7.10
N ASN A 37 1.12 -20.23 -8.20
CA ASN A 37 2.23 -21.18 -8.25
C ASN A 37 1.87 -22.61 -7.79
N GLY A 38 0.63 -23.06 -8.04
CA GLY A 38 0.17 -24.41 -7.65
C GLY A 38 -0.02 -24.60 -6.14
N MET A 39 -0.07 -23.49 -5.38
CA MET A 39 -0.29 -23.54 -3.93
C MET A 39 -1.76 -23.39 -3.57
N ALA A 40 -2.15 -24.04 -2.48
CA ALA A 40 -3.49 -23.94 -1.92
C ALA A 40 -3.64 -22.66 -1.06
N ASN A 41 -3.49 -21.50 -1.68
CA ASN A 41 -3.59 -20.20 -1.02
C ASN A 41 -4.95 -19.53 -1.28
N TYR A 42 -5.41 -18.78 -0.28
CA TYR A 42 -6.54 -17.87 -0.39
C TYR A 42 -6.01 -16.43 -0.49
N LYS A 43 -6.51 -15.66 -1.46
CA LYS A 43 -6.23 -14.22 -1.59
C LYS A 43 -7.41 -13.55 -2.28
N ASP A 44 -7.88 -12.43 -1.73
CA ASP A 44 -8.84 -11.54 -2.40
C ASP A 44 -8.06 -10.57 -3.28
N GLU A 45 -8.05 -10.81 -4.59
CA GLU A 45 -7.31 -9.98 -5.54
C GLU A 45 -8.05 -9.92 -6.88
N ALA A 46 -8.12 -8.71 -7.46
CA ALA A 46 -8.84 -8.50 -8.72
C ALA A 46 -8.24 -9.26 -9.91
N GLN A 47 -6.92 -9.47 -9.91
CA GLN A 47 -6.22 -10.22 -10.96
C GLN A 47 -6.48 -11.74 -10.88
N PHE A 48 -6.81 -12.23 -9.68
CA PHE A 48 -7.07 -13.64 -9.42
C PHE A 48 -8.43 -13.78 -8.70
N PRO A 49 -9.54 -13.52 -9.41
CA PRO A 49 -10.90 -13.50 -8.83
C PRO A 49 -11.31 -14.83 -8.20
N PHE A 50 -10.68 -15.94 -8.62
CA PHE A 50 -10.98 -17.29 -8.17
C PHE A 50 -9.78 -17.85 -7.40
N PRO A 51 -9.75 -17.75 -6.06
CA PRO A 51 -8.67 -18.28 -5.25
C PRO A 51 -8.63 -19.81 -5.31
N ALA A 52 -7.46 -20.38 -4.96
CA ALA A 52 -7.21 -21.82 -5.04
C ALA A 52 -8.08 -22.63 -4.07
N VAL A 53 -8.42 -22.00 -2.94
CA VAL A 53 -9.11 -22.60 -1.80
C VAL A 53 -10.30 -21.72 -1.45
N ARG A 54 -11.37 -22.28 -0.88
CA ARG A 54 -12.50 -21.50 -0.35
C ARG A 54 -12.12 -20.78 0.95
N PHE A 55 -12.80 -19.69 1.27
CA PHE A 55 -12.50 -18.91 2.48
C PHE A 55 -12.75 -19.69 3.78
N LYS A 56 -13.98 -20.19 3.99
CA LYS A 56 -14.40 -20.86 5.22
C LYS A 56 -14.14 -22.37 5.18
N GLU A 57 -13.89 -22.95 6.35
CA GLU A 57 -13.88 -24.40 6.55
C GLU A 57 -15.28 -25.00 6.39
N ASN A 58 -15.32 -26.28 6.00
CA ASN A 58 -16.59 -26.96 5.80
C ASN A 58 -17.24 -27.34 7.13
N THR A 59 -18.15 -26.50 7.62
CA THR A 59 -19.06 -26.80 8.74
C THR A 59 -20.30 -27.56 8.26
N LYS A 60 -21.05 -28.17 9.18
CA LYS A 60 -22.28 -28.94 8.85
C LYS A 60 -23.30 -28.10 8.05
N ASP A 61 -23.45 -26.84 8.42
CA ASP A 61 -24.40 -25.93 7.77
C ASP A 61 -23.93 -25.57 6.36
N ILE A 62 -22.62 -25.34 6.17
CA ILE A 62 -22.04 -25.07 4.85
C ILE A 62 -22.22 -26.31 3.97
N TRP A 63 -21.95 -27.52 4.48
CA TRP A 63 -22.20 -28.77 3.75
C TRP A 63 -23.65 -28.92 3.31
N ALA A 64 -24.62 -28.63 4.18
CA ALA A 64 -26.03 -28.66 3.83
C ALA A 64 -26.37 -27.65 2.71
N LEU A 65 -25.80 -26.44 2.76
CA LEU A 65 -25.93 -25.45 1.68
C LEU A 65 -25.25 -25.90 0.39
N ARG A 66 -24.12 -26.62 0.44
CA ARG A 66 -23.45 -27.19 -0.74
C ARG A 66 -24.26 -28.27 -1.41
N GLU A 67 -24.96 -29.11 -0.65
CA GLU A 67 -25.86 -30.10 -1.24
C GLU A 67 -27.02 -29.43 -1.99
N LYS A 68 -27.54 -28.31 -1.46
CA LYS A 68 -28.53 -27.50 -2.17
C LYS A 68 -27.95 -26.78 -3.40
N GLU A 69 -26.68 -26.35 -3.34
CA GLU A 69 -25.97 -25.68 -4.44
C GLU A 69 -25.90 -26.54 -5.71
N LYS A 70 -25.92 -27.88 -5.58
CA LYS A 70 -25.93 -28.81 -6.72
C LYS A 70 -27.27 -28.83 -7.49
N GLY A 71 -28.35 -28.33 -6.89
CA GLY A 71 -29.69 -28.28 -7.49
C GLY A 71 -29.97 -26.99 -8.27
N ASP A 72 -31.25 -26.66 -8.48
CA ASP A 72 -31.65 -25.41 -9.15
C ASP A 72 -31.50 -24.19 -8.23
N TRP A 73 -30.71 -23.21 -8.67
CA TRP A 73 -30.44 -21.97 -7.95
C TRP A 73 -31.64 -21.01 -7.87
N LYS A 74 -32.71 -21.27 -8.63
CA LYS A 74 -33.98 -20.53 -8.50
C LYS A 74 -34.68 -20.85 -7.18
N LEU A 75 -34.43 -22.03 -6.59
CA LEU A 75 -35.02 -22.46 -5.32
C LEU A 75 -34.26 -21.93 -4.09
N LEU A 76 -33.04 -21.41 -4.28
CA LEU A 76 -32.23 -20.83 -3.21
C LEU A 76 -32.71 -19.43 -2.85
N CYS A 77 -32.88 -19.18 -1.55
CA CYS A 77 -33.21 -17.84 -1.08
C CYS A 77 -32.01 -16.87 -1.20
N CYS A 78 -32.27 -15.56 -1.12
CA CYS A 78 -31.21 -14.55 -1.23
C CYS A 78 -30.15 -14.69 -0.12
N GLU A 79 -30.56 -15.09 1.09
CA GLU A 79 -29.66 -15.28 2.22
C GLU A 79 -28.77 -16.51 2.04
N GLU A 80 -29.31 -17.62 1.53
CA GLU A 80 -28.54 -18.82 1.20
C GLU A 80 -27.47 -18.53 0.14
N LYS A 81 -27.81 -17.74 -0.88
CA LYS A 81 -26.85 -17.28 -1.90
C LYS A 81 -25.73 -16.42 -1.28
N LYS A 82 -26.10 -15.47 -0.40
CA LYS A 82 -25.11 -14.65 0.32
C LYS A 82 -24.23 -15.49 1.25
N ALA A 83 -24.81 -16.50 1.91
CA ALA A 83 -24.07 -17.42 2.78
C ALA A 83 -23.10 -18.29 1.99
N LEU A 84 -23.51 -18.83 0.83
CA LEU A 84 -22.63 -19.55 -0.09
C LEU A 84 -21.49 -18.67 -0.61
N TYR A 85 -21.80 -17.41 -0.94
CA TYR A 85 -20.80 -16.43 -1.35
C TYR A 85 -19.78 -16.18 -0.23
N ARG A 86 -20.23 -15.85 1.00
CA ARG A 86 -19.36 -15.60 2.16
C ARG A 86 -18.64 -16.84 2.67
N ALA A 87 -19.10 -18.05 2.31
CA ALA A 87 -18.37 -19.29 2.58
C ALA A 87 -17.23 -19.50 1.58
N SER A 88 -17.42 -19.06 0.33
CA SER A 88 -16.44 -19.20 -0.74
C SER A 88 -15.42 -18.06 -0.73
N PHE A 89 -15.86 -16.83 -0.48
CA PHE A 89 -15.09 -15.60 -0.49
C PHE A 89 -15.18 -14.85 0.84
N CYS A 90 -14.08 -14.26 1.29
CA CYS A 90 -14.03 -13.42 2.49
C CYS A 90 -14.67 -12.06 2.22
N GLN A 91 -14.13 -11.35 1.22
CA GLN A 91 -14.53 -9.99 0.86
C GLN A 91 -15.17 -9.95 -0.54
N THR A 92 -16.07 -8.98 -0.74
CA THR A 92 -16.54 -8.64 -2.09
C THR A 92 -15.53 -7.74 -2.81
N PHE A 93 -15.64 -7.64 -4.14
CA PHE A 93 -14.84 -6.68 -4.93
C PHE A 93 -14.92 -5.25 -4.40
N ALA A 94 -16.12 -4.81 -4.01
CA ALA A 94 -16.31 -3.48 -3.44
C ALA A 94 -15.62 -3.29 -2.08
N GLU A 95 -15.52 -4.35 -1.27
CA GLU A 95 -14.92 -4.29 0.07
C GLU A 95 -13.40 -4.19 0.02
N PHE A 96 -12.73 -5.02 -0.78
CA PHE A 96 -11.26 -5.02 -0.82
C PHE A 96 -10.66 -3.97 -1.76
N GLN A 97 -11.41 -3.50 -2.77
CA GLN A 97 -10.99 -2.38 -3.63
C GLN A 97 -11.33 -1.02 -3.04
N HIS A 98 -11.95 -0.98 -1.86
CA HIS A 98 -12.28 0.26 -1.19
C HIS A 98 -11.01 1.09 -0.93
N TYR A 99 -10.99 2.33 -1.40
CA TYR A 99 -9.83 3.22 -1.21
C TYR A 99 -9.67 3.57 0.27
N THR A 100 -8.46 3.45 0.81
CA THR A 100 -8.17 3.86 2.18
C THR A 100 -7.74 5.32 2.23
N GLY A 101 -8.04 6.00 3.35
CA GLY A 101 -7.63 7.39 3.59
C GLY A 101 -6.17 7.55 4.00
N GLU A 102 -5.35 6.51 3.90
CA GLU A 102 -3.97 6.45 4.40
C GLU A 102 -3.07 7.52 3.80
N TRP A 103 -3.32 7.94 2.55
CA TRP A 103 -2.58 9.02 1.91
C TRP A 103 -2.60 10.32 2.71
N LYS A 104 -3.67 10.59 3.46
CA LYS A 104 -3.78 11.78 4.32
C LYS A 104 -2.82 11.71 5.50
N LEU A 105 -2.65 10.52 6.08
CA LEU A 105 -1.70 10.30 7.16
C LEU A 105 -0.26 10.42 6.63
N ILE A 106 0.02 9.81 5.48
CA ILE A 106 1.33 9.92 4.82
C ILE A 106 1.68 11.39 4.54
N LEU A 107 0.74 12.15 3.99
CA LEU A 107 0.92 13.57 3.74
C LEU A 107 1.13 14.37 5.03
N GLY A 108 0.37 14.07 6.08
CA GLY A 108 0.54 14.71 7.39
C GLY A 108 1.94 14.50 7.98
N TYR A 109 2.43 13.26 7.98
CA TYR A 109 3.78 12.96 8.45
C TYR A 109 4.87 13.61 7.60
N LEU A 110 4.68 13.68 6.29
CA LEU A 110 5.61 14.36 5.39
C LEU A 110 5.75 15.85 5.75
N LEU A 111 4.62 16.54 5.96
CA LEU A 111 4.62 17.96 6.32
C LEU A 111 5.25 18.21 7.69
N ILE A 112 4.97 17.34 8.67
CA ILE A 112 5.61 17.41 9.99
C ILE A 112 7.12 17.20 9.86
N ALA A 113 7.57 16.18 9.13
CA ALA A 113 8.99 15.91 8.90
C ALA A 113 9.70 17.09 8.21
N LEU A 114 9.06 17.73 7.22
CA LEU A 114 9.58 18.90 6.53
C LEU A 114 9.60 20.16 7.41
N SER A 115 8.76 20.26 8.44
CA SER A 115 8.78 21.42 9.33
C SER A 115 10.07 21.50 10.17
N PHE A 116 10.63 20.36 10.59
CA PHE A 116 11.84 20.31 11.42
C PHE A 116 13.07 20.97 10.79
N PRO A 117 13.46 20.71 9.52
CA PRO A 117 14.59 21.38 8.90
C PRO A 117 14.35 22.89 8.73
N PHE A 118 13.12 23.35 8.47
CA PHE A 118 12.83 24.78 8.44
C PHE A 118 13.05 25.44 9.80
N TRP A 119 12.59 24.81 10.89
CA TRP A 119 12.86 25.28 12.25
C TRP A 119 14.36 25.25 12.58
N ALA A 120 15.08 24.21 12.16
CA ALA A 120 16.52 24.14 12.34
C ALA A 120 17.24 25.26 11.57
N MET A 121 16.84 25.56 10.34
CA MET A 121 17.40 26.67 9.56
C MET A 121 17.18 28.02 10.24
N ILE A 122 15.98 28.27 10.74
CA ILE A 122 15.65 29.49 11.49
C ILE A 122 16.53 29.58 12.74
N PHE A 123 16.65 28.50 13.51
CA PHE A 123 17.51 28.45 14.69
C PHE A 123 18.98 28.76 14.35
N ASN A 124 19.51 28.13 13.30
CA ASN A 124 20.89 28.38 12.86
C ASN A 124 21.08 29.84 12.43
N HIS A 125 20.11 30.43 11.72
CA HIS A 125 20.17 31.82 11.28
C HIS A 125 20.22 32.83 12.45
N TYR A 126 19.45 32.61 13.51
CA TYR A 126 19.39 33.55 14.64
C TYR A 126 20.48 33.34 15.70
N TYR A 127 20.92 32.11 15.93
CA TYR A 127 21.77 31.78 17.08
C TYR A 127 23.17 31.26 16.73
N VAL A 128 23.40 30.78 15.51
CA VAL A 128 24.65 30.10 15.14
C VAL A 128 25.44 30.89 14.11
N TYR A 129 24.78 31.43 13.10
CA TYR A 129 25.45 32.13 12.01
C TYR A 129 25.92 33.53 12.43
N GLU A 130 27.15 33.85 12.03
CA GLU A 130 27.73 35.17 12.15
C GLU A 130 26.99 36.19 11.27
N PRO A 131 27.05 37.49 11.60
CA PRO A 131 26.51 38.53 10.74
C PRO A 131 27.12 38.42 9.33
N LEU A 132 26.31 38.67 8.30
CA LEU A 132 26.78 38.65 6.92
C LEU A 132 27.92 39.67 6.74
N PRO A 133 28.91 39.37 5.88
CA PRO A 133 30.01 40.29 5.61
C PRO A 133 29.49 41.62 5.05
N GLU A 134 30.23 42.70 5.31
CA GLU A 134 29.89 44.06 4.89
C GLU A 134 29.73 44.22 3.37
N SER A 135 30.37 43.36 2.58
CA SER A 135 30.20 43.30 1.12
C SER A 135 28.76 42.97 0.70
N LEU A 136 28.00 42.27 1.55
CA LEU A 136 26.58 41.98 1.34
C LEU A 136 25.65 43.06 1.91
N SER A 137 26.18 44.17 2.42
CA SER A 137 25.36 45.33 2.74
C SER A 137 24.72 45.89 1.47
N LYS A 138 23.55 46.52 1.60
CA LYS A 138 22.80 47.07 0.45
C LYS A 138 23.59 48.12 -0.32
N GLU A 139 24.43 48.90 0.37
CA GLU A 139 25.25 49.94 -0.25
C GLU A 139 26.41 49.33 -1.04
N SER A 140 27.15 48.40 -0.43
CA SER A 140 28.22 47.66 -1.10
C SER A 140 27.71 46.89 -2.32
N GLN A 141 26.55 46.23 -2.21
CA GLN A 141 25.92 45.54 -3.34
C GLN A 141 25.55 46.49 -4.49
N LYS A 142 25.01 47.68 -4.18
CA LYS A 142 24.69 48.69 -5.20
C LYS A 142 25.94 49.25 -5.86
N ALA A 143 26.97 49.57 -5.08
CA ALA A 143 28.24 50.06 -5.59
C ALA A 143 28.93 49.00 -6.47
N GLN A 144 28.93 47.74 -6.02
CA GLN A 144 29.44 46.61 -6.79
C GLN A 144 28.67 46.40 -8.09
N LEU A 145 27.33 46.45 -8.04
CA LEU A 145 26.47 46.37 -9.21
C LEU A 145 26.79 47.48 -10.22
N ARG A 146 26.93 48.74 -9.75
CA ARG A 146 27.29 49.86 -10.61
C ARG A 146 28.64 49.63 -11.30
N ARG A 147 29.65 49.21 -10.54
CA ARG A 147 30.97 48.85 -11.07
C ARG A 147 30.89 47.72 -12.10
N MET A 148 30.07 46.69 -11.86
CA MET A 148 29.90 45.58 -12.81
C MET A 148 29.26 46.03 -14.12
N LEU A 149 28.32 46.97 -14.06
CA LEU A 149 27.71 47.58 -15.25
C LEU A 149 28.72 48.44 -16.01
N GLU A 150 29.51 49.26 -15.32
CA GLU A 150 30.56 50.09 -15.94
C GLU A 150 31.64 49.24 -16.63
N LEU A 151 32.01 48.12 -16.01
CA LEU A 151 32.93 47.12 -16.58
C LEU A 151 32.28 46.25 -17.67
N ARG A 152 30.99 46.45 -17.96
CA ARG A 152 30.21 45.68 -18.93
C ARG A 152 30.31 44.17 -18.74
N VAL A 153 30.18 43.71 -17.49
CA VAL A 153 30.22 42.28 -17.16
C VAL A 153 29.06 41.55 -17.85
N ASN A 154 29.39 40.52 -18.63
CA ASN A 154 28.46 39.70 -19.43
C ASN A 154 27.52 40.54 -20.32
N PRO A 155 28.05 41.22 -21.35
CA PRO A 155 27.31 42.23 -22.12
C PRO A 155 26.40 41.67 -23.22
N ILE A 156 26.46 40.37 -23.54
CA ILE A 156 25.66 39.75 -24.61
C ILE A 156 24.33 39.23 -24.04
N ASP A 157 24.38 38.24 -23.14
CA ASP A 157 23.17 37.58 -22.60
C ASP A 157 22.97 37.78 -21.09
N GLY A 158 23.90 38.48 -20.43
CA GLY A 158 23.99 38.50 -18.96
C GLY A 158 23.44 39.78 -18.31
N LEU A 159 24.17 40.24 -17.29
CA LEU A 159 23.75 41.36 -16.45
C LEU A 159 23.75 42.69 -17.25
N SER A 160 24.87 42.99 -17.89
CA SER A 160 25.07 44.26 -18.60
C SER A 160 24.24 44.38 -19.87
N SER A 161 23.86 43.25 -20.49
CA SER A 161 22.98 43.28 -21.67
C SER A 161 21.59 43.82 -21.35
N LYS A 162 21.14 43.69 -20.10
CA LYS A 162 19.83 44.14 -19.59
C LYS A 162 19.86 45.60 -19.11
N TRP A 163 21.01 46.25 -19.07
CA TRP A 163 21.12 47.67 -18.69
C TRP A 163 21.09 48.57 -19.92
N ASP A 164 20.28 49.62 -19.87
CA ASP A 164 20.22 50.70 -20.84
C ASP A 164 21.21 51.79 -20.41
N TYR A 165 22.37 51.82 -21.05
CA TYR A 165 23.46 52.76 -20.74
C TYR A 165 23.15 54.19 -21.19
N ASP A 166 22.26 54.38 -22.15
CA ASP A 166 21.93 55.71 -22.67
C ASP A 166 20.97 56.45 -21.72
N ASN A 167 20.07 55.70 -21.08
CA ASN A 167 19.04 56.24 -20.18
C ASN A 167 19.28 55.90 -18.69
N ASP A 168 20.42 55.32 -18.37
CA ASP A 168 20.85 54.87 -17.04
C ASP A 168 19.76 54.12 -16.25
N ARG A 169 19.11 53.14 -16.89
CA ARG A 169 18.01 52.34 -16.31
C ARG A 169 18.06 50.89 -16.77
N TRP A 170 17.32 50.02 -16.09
CA TRP A 170 17.09 48.66 -16.58
C TRP A 170 16.21 48.69 -17.83
N LYS A 171 16.59 47.91 -18.85
CA LYS A 171 15.73 47.66 -20.02
C LYS A 171 14.46 46.96 -19.54
N GLN A 172 13.32 47.36 -20.09
CA GLN A 172 12.04 46.69 -19.90
C GLN A 172 11.96 45.43 -20.75
#